data_AF-A0A1G9XNS7-F1
#
_entry.id   AF-A0A1G9XNS7-F1
#
_cell.length_a   1.000
_cell.length_b   1.000
_cell.length_c   1.000
_cell.angle_alpha   90.00
_cell.angle_beta   90.00
_cell.angle_gamma   90.00
#
_symmetry.space_group_name_H-M   'P 1'
#
loop_
_entity.id
_entity.type
_entity.pdbx_description
1 polymer ?
#
loop_
_entity_poly.entity_id
_entity_poly.type
_entity_poly.pdbx_seq_one_letter_code
_entity_poly.pdbx_strand_id
1 'polypeptide(L)' 'MAAYLSTTVMLLGLVVSLGSGWYIAKGPFFGFGTPPLPYILAATGLFVFGIIVFGWGLSSRIDAGRGDERVIPSNEKV' A
#
# COMPACT_ATOMS: atom_id res chain seq x y z
N MET A 1 8.95 14.49 -10.74
CA MET A 1 7.98 13.52 -11.31
C MET A 1 7.91 12.21 -10.53
N ALA A 2 9.03 11.58 -10.16
CA ALA A 2 9.03 10.28 -9.45
C ALA A 2 8.26 10.26 -8.12
N ALA A 3 8.29 11.35 -7.35
CA ALA A 3 7.57 11.45 -6.08
C ALA A 3 6.04 11.34 -6.24
N TYR A 4 5.46 11.93 -7.30
CA TYR A 4 4.03 11.83 -7.56
C TYR A 4 3.64 10.40 -7.92
N LEU A 5 4.46 9.74 -8.74
CA LEU A 5 4.27 8.36 -9.14
C LEU A 5 4.23 7.42 -7.92
N SER A 6 5.18 7.57 -6.99
CA SER A 6 5.24 6.71 -5.79
C SER A 6 4.04 6.92 -4.85
N THR A 7 3.55 8.16 -4.70
CA THR A 7 2.32 8.42 -3.93
C THR A 7 1.07 7.89 -4.63
N THR A 8 0.99 7.96 -5.96
CA THR A 8 -0.12 7.34 -6.69
C THR A 8 -0.13 5.82 -6.51
N VAL A 9 1.04 5.17 -6.63
CA VAL A 9 1.18 3.73 -6.40
C VAL A 9 0.81 3.35 -4.96
N MET A 10 1.26 4.13 -3.98
CA MET A 10 0.91 3.94 -2.57
C MET A 10 -0.61 4.06 -2.35
N LEU A 11 -1.25 5.13 -2.84
CA LEU A 11 -2.69 5.34 -2.69
C LEU A 11 -3.49 4.24 -3.41
N LEU A 12 -3.05 3.80 -4.59
CA LEU A 12 -3.70 2.70 -5.31
C LEU A 12 -3.64 1.39 -4.51
N GLY A 13 -2.46 1.02 -3.99
CA GLY A 13 -2.32 -0.17 -3.14
C GLY A 13 -3.24 -0.11 -1.92
N LEU A 14 -3.33 1.05 -1.26
CA LEU A 14 -4.19 1.28 -0.10
C LEU A 14 -5.68 1.16 -0.45
N VAL A 15 -6.14 1.75 -1.56
CA VAL A 15 -7.53 1.65 -2.01
C VAL A 15 -7.90 0.21 -2.37
N VAL A 16 -7.01 -0.52 -3.06
CA VAL A 16 -7.21 -1.93 -3.42
C VAL A 16 -7.29 -2.81 -2.18
N SER A 17 -6.42 -2.62 -1.19
CA SER A 17 -6.46 -3.35 0.07
C SER A 17 -7.73 -3.04 0.87
N LEU A 18 -8.16 -1.78 0.94
CA LEU A 18 -9.42 -1.44 1.61
C LEU A 18 -10.64 -2.05 0.92
N GLY A 19 -10.70 -1.97 -0.42
CA GLY A 19 -11.81 -2.52 -1.20
C GLY A 19 -11.92 -4.04 -1.07
N SER A 20 -10.79 -4.74 -1.14
CA SER A 20 -10.74 -6.20 -0.99
C SER A 20 -10.98 -6.64 0.46
N GLY A 21 -10.41 -5.95 1.45
CA GLY A 21 -10.67 -6.20 2.87
C GLY A 21 -12.15 -6.00 3.23
N TRP A 22 -12.77 -4.93 2.72
CA TRP A 22 -14.21 -4.72 2.85
C TRP A 22 -15.02 -5.87 2.21
N TYR A 23 -14.62 -6.33 1.03
CA TYR A 23 -15.30 -7.43 0.34
C TYR A 23 -15.20 -8.77 1.10
N ILE A 24 -14.08 -9.03 1.77
CA ILE A 24 -13.91 -10.20 2.63
C ILE A 24 -14.73 -10.05 3.91
N ALA A 25 -14.75 -8.84 4.50
CA ALA A 25 -15.40 -8.59 5.78
C ALA A 25 -16.93 -8.44 5.71
N LYS A 26 -17.49 -7.96 4.58
CA LYS A 26 -18.94 -7.73 4.43
C LYS A 26 -19.79 -8.98 4.67
N GLY A 27 -19.25 -10.16 4.38
CA GLY A 27 -19.93 -11.43 4.61
C GLY A 27 -20.09 -11.71 6.11
N PRO A 28 -19.01 -12.08 6.80
CA PRO A 28 -19.05 -12.52 8.20
C PRO A 28 -19.41 -11.42 9.21
N PHE A 29 -19.02 -10.16 8.98
CA PHE A 29 -19.19 -9.10 9.98
C PHE A 29 -20.45 -8.25 9.79
N PHE A 30 -20.91 -8.08 8.54
CA PHE A 30 -22.03 -7.21 8.22
C PHE A 30 -23.30 -7.97 7.81
N GLY A 31 -23.27 -9.31 7.83
CA GLY A 31 -24.43 -10.15 7.55
C GLY A 31 -24.87 -10.16 6.09
N PHE A 32 -24.06 -9.62 5.17
CA PHE A 32 -24.29 -9.83 3.74
C PHE A 32 -23.99 -11.30 3.40
N GLY A 33 -24.68 -11.87 2.42
CA GLY A 33 -24.41 -13.24 1.98
C GLY A 33 -22.93 -13.45 1.69
N THR A 34 -22.35 -14.53 2.22
CA THR A 34 -20.94 -14.86 2.00
C THR A 34 -20.71 -15.11 0.51
N PRO A 35 -19.79 -14.36 -0.14
CA PRO A 35 -19.54 -14.57 -1.55
C PRO A 35 -18.98 -15.97 -1.80
N PRO A 36 -19.16 -16.55 -3.00
CA PRO A 36 -18.68 -17.88 -3.29
C PRO A 36 -17.16 -17.99 -3.09
N LEU A 37 -16.68 -19.14 -2.63
CA LEU A 37 -15.28 -19.42 -2.29
C LEU A 37 -14.23 -18.89 -3.30
N PRO A 38 -14.39 -19.05 -4.64
CA PRO A 38 -13.40 -18.53 -5.59
C PRO A 38 -13.25 -17.00 -5.54
N TYR A 39 -14.32 -16.27 -5.25
CA TYR A 39 -14.28 -14.81 -5.15
C TYR A 39 -13.63 -14.35 -3.85
N ILE A 40 -13.78 -15.11 -2.76
CA ILE A 40 -13.07 -14.84 -1.51
C ILE A 40 -11.56 -15.05 -1.71
N LEU A 41 -11.15 -16.14 -2.37
CA LEU A 41 -9.74 -16.37 -2.68
C LEU A 41 -9.16 -15.25 -3.55
N ALA A 42 -9.88 -14.83 -4.59
CA ALA A 42 -9.45 -13.74 -5.45
C ALA A 42 -9.34 -12.40 -4.69
N ALA A 43 -10.31 -12.09 -3.82
CA ALA A 43 -10.28 -10.90 -2.97
C ALA A 43 -9.10 -10.94 -1.99
N THR A 44 -8.80 -12.08 -1.38
CA THR A 44 -7.63 -12.26 -0.52
C THR A 44 -6.32 -12.07 -1.30
N GLY A 45 -6.25 -12.59 -2.53
CA GLY A 45 -5.11 -12.35 -3.42
C GLY A 45 -4.92 -10.86 -3.74
N LEU A 46 -6.01 -10.16 -4.06
CA LEU A 46 -6.02 -8.71 -4.28
C LEU A 46 -5.63 -7.92 -3.02
N PHE A 47 -6.04 -8.39 -1.84
CA PHE A 47 -5.67 -7.78 -0.57
C PHE A 47 -4.16 -7.84 -0.33
N VAL A 48 -3.58 -9.03 -0.47
CA VAL A 48 -2.13 -9.24 -0.34
C VAL A 48 -1.36 -8.43 -1.38
N PHE A 49 -1.83 -8.44 -2.63
CA PHE A 49 -1.23 -7.65 -3.70
C PHE A 49 -1.26 -6.15 -3.38
N GLY A 50 -2.40 -5.61 -2.92
CA GLY A 50 -2.52 -4.21 -2.51
C GLY A 50 -1.57 -3.83 -1.39
N ILE A 51 -1.37 -4.70 -0.39
CA ILE A 51 -0.43 -4.48 0.74
C ILE A 51 1.01 -4.43 0.23
N ILE A 52 1.40 -5.34 -0.67
CA ILE A 52 2.75 -5.38 -1.25
C ILE A 52 3.02 -4.09 -2.05
N VAL A 53 2.06 -3.68 -2.90
CA VAL A 53 2.17 -2.45 -3.70
C VAL A 53 2.23 -1.21 -2.81
N PHE A 54 1.40 -1.15 -1.76
CA PHE A 54 1.43 -0.07 -0.78
C PHE A 54 2.77 0.02 -0.07
N GLY A 55 3.29 -1.11 0.44
CA GLY A 55 4.58 -1.19 1.11
C GLY A 55 5.73 -0.75 0.20
N TRP A 56 5.70 -1.16 -1.07
CA TRP A 56 6.71 -0.75 -2.05
C TRP A 56 6.67 0.75 -2.36
N GLY A 57 5.47 1.32 -2.51
CA GLY A 57 5.28 2.76 -2.69
C GLY A 57 5.76 3.57 -1.48
N LEU A 58 5.50 3.07 -0.26
CA LEU A 58 5.95 3.69 0.99
C LEU A 58 7.47 3.61 1.15
N SER A 59 8.10 2.46 0.93
CA SER A 59 9.56 2.32 0.98
C SER A 59 10.25 3.24 -0.02
N SER A 60 9.73 3.31 -1.25
CA SER A 60 10.26 4.22 -2.28
C SER A 60 10.18 5.70 -1.89
N ARG A 61 9.17 6.08 -1.09
CA ARG A 61 9.02 7.43 -0.54
C ARG A 61 10.01 7.69 0.60
N ILE A 62 10.22 6.72 1.49
CA ILE A 62 11.18 6.82 2.59
C ILE A 62 12.61 6.93 2.06
N ASP A 63 12.98 6.10 1.08
CA ASP A 63 14.31 6.14 0.47
C ASP A 63 14.58 7.46 -0.27
N ALA A 64 13.55 8.03 -0.91
CA ALA A 64 13.65 9.35 -1.55
C ALA A 64 13.90 10.47 -0.53
N GLY A 65 13.29 10.41 0.66
CA GLY A 65 13.55 11.38 1.74
C GLY A 65 14.92 11.22 2.39
N ARG A 66 15.42 9.99 2.51
CA ARG A 66 16.75 9.69 3.07
C ARG A 66 17.90 10.13 2.17
N GLY A 67 17.65 10.27 0.87
CA GLY A 67 18.62 10.83 -0.08
C GLY A 67 18.99 12.28 0.22
N ASP A 68 18.01 13.11 0.63
CA ASP A 68 18.21 14.53 0.94
C ASP A 68 19.05 14.75 2.21
N GLU A 69 18.89 13.89 3.22
CA GLU A 69 19.67 13.95 4.47
C GLU A 69 21.17 13.68 4.26
N ARG A 70 21.54 12.89 3.25
CA ARG A 70 22.96 12.64 2.91
C ARG A 70 23.63 13.80 2.19
N VAL A 71 22.85 14.77 1.69
CA VAL A 71 23.37 15.94 0.95
C VAL A 71 23.61 17.13 1.87
N ILE A 72 23.14 17.11 3.13
CA ILE A 72 23.64 18.03 4.15
C ILE A 72 25.08 17.60 4.44
N PRO A 73 26.09 18.32 3.92
CA PRO A 73 27.46 17.94 4.18
C PRO A 73 27.65 18.14 5.69
N SER A 74 28.22 17.12 6.31
CA SER A 74 28.99 17.26 7.54
C SER A 74 30.11 18.29 7.28
N ASN A 75 29.74 19.56 7.30
CA ASN A 75 30.62 20.71 7.36
C ASN A 75 30.47 21.35 8.74
N GLU A 76 30.49 20.51 9.76
CA GLU A 76 30.79 20.95 11.11
C GLU A 76 32.22 20.48 11.39
N LYS A 77 33.17 21.22 10.79
CA LYS A 77 34.53 21.27 11.33
C LYS A 77 34.45 22.10 12.61
N VAL A 78 34.42 21.43 13.75
CA VAL A 78 34.81 22.01 15.04
C VAL A 78 35.90 21.13 15.62
#